data_AF-A0A978VMC3-F1
#
_entry.id   AF-A0A978VMC3-F1
#
_cell.length_a   1.000
_cell.length_b   1.000
_cell.length_c   1.000
_cell.angle_alpha   90.00
_cell.angle_beta   90.00
_cell.angle_gamma   90.00
#
_symmetry.space_group_name_H-M   'P 1'
#
loop_
_entity.id
_entity.type
_entity.pdbx_description
1 polymer ?
#
loop_
_entity_poly.entity_id
_entity_poly.type
_entity_poly.pdbx_seq_one_letter_code
_entity_poly.pdbx_strand_id
1 'polypeptide(L)'
;MKYQDMKEDIVSQCKILAKFLGFPFTAEEEEQGVVEEIVRLCSFENLKNLEVNENAQGLFGAGPSARAYFRKGEVEDYVNHLSPSMIEKMEKLMEEKFEGSGLVFKYASKAQN
;
A
#
# COMPACT_ATOMS: atom_id res chain seq x y z
N MET A 1 -3.96 6.42 -8.18
CA MET A 1 -2.97 5.50 -7.58
C MET A 1 -3.73 4.54 -6.67
N LYS A 2 -3.59 3.22 -6.86
CA LYS A 2 -4.16 2.21 -5.97
C LYS A 2 -3.04 1.58 -5.14
N TYR A 3 -3.37 1.08 -3.94
CA TYR A 3 -2.39 0.44 -3.05
C TYR A 3 -1.71 -0.77 -3.71
N GLN A 4 -2.46 -1.57 -4.47
CA GLN A 4 -1.93 -2.72 -5.20
C GLN A 4 -0.90 -2.31 -6.25
N ASP A 5 -1.16 -1.23 -7.00
CA ASP A 5 -0.21 -0.71 -8.00
C ASP A 5 1.09 -0.24 -7.31
N MET A 6 0.99 0.36 -6.11
CA MET A 6 2.16 0.74 -5.30
C MET A 6 2.94 -0.47 -4.81
N LYS A 7 2.27 -1.58 -4.47
CA LYS A 7 2.94 -2.81 -4.04
C LYS A 7 3.58 -3.57 -5.20
N GLU A 8 3.07 -3.39 -6.42
CA GLU A 8 3.60 -3.99 -7.65
C GLU A 8 4.84 -3.26 -8.18
N ASP A 9 4.80 -1.93 -8.27
CA ASP A 9 5.93 -1.11 -8.73
C ASP A 9 5.97 0.25 -8.01
N ILE A 10 6.55 0.25 -6.81
CA ILE A 10 6.64 1.44 -5.97
C ILE A 10 7.54 2.53 -6.57
N VAL A 11 8.56 2.17 -7.35
CA VAL A 11 9.51 3.13 -7.94
C VAL A 11 8.80 3.96 -8.99
N SER A 12 8.06 3.32 -9.90
CA SER A 12 7.26 4.03 -10.89
C SER A 12 6.15 4.87 -10.25
N GLN A 13 5.46 4.35 -9.21
CA GLN A 13 4.47 5.14 -8.47
C GLN A 13 5.09 6.36 -7.78
N CYS A 14 6.29 6.24 -7.23
CA CYS A 14 7.01 7.36 -6.61
C CYS A 14 7.34 8.45 -7.64
N LYS A 15 7.83 8.08 -8.84
CA LYS A 15 8.10 9.03 -9.94
C LYS A 15 6.82 9.74 -10.42
N ILE A 16 5.71 9.01 -10.53
CA ILE A 16 4.40 9.60 -10.87
C ILE A 16 3.97 10.61 -9.82
N LEU A 17 4.12 10.29 -8.53
CA LEU A 17 3.80 11.21 -7.43
C LEU A 17 4.67 12.46 -7.45
N ALA A 18 5.98 12.30 -7.62
CA ALA A 18 6.93 13.41 -7.68
C ALA A 18 6.59 14.38 -8.83
N LYS A 19 6.29 13.82 -10.02
CA LYS A 19 5.81 14.61 -11.17
C LYS A 19 4.50 15.34 -10.86
N PHE A 20 3.53 14.66 -10.21
CA PHE A 20 2.25 15.27 -9.84
C PHE A 20 2.41 16.43 -8.85
N LEU A 21 3.36 16.32 -7.92
CA LEU A 21 3.69 17.37 -6.96
C LEU A 21 4.48 18.54 -7.57
N GLY A 22 4.88 18.46 -8.85
CA GLY A 22 5.68 19.48 -9.52
C GLY A 22 7.18 19.36 -9.31
N PHE A 23 7.65 18.23 -8.74
CA PHE A 23 9.06 17.94 -8.48
C PHE A 23 9.47 16.62 -9.15
N PRO A 24 9.41 16.51 -10.49
CA PRO A 24 9.86 15.29 -11.15
C PRO A 24 11.36 15.08 -10.90
N PHE A 25 11.76 13.83 -10.69
CA PHE A 25 13.17 13.47 -10.58
C PHE A 25 13.92 13.76 -11.88
N THR A 26 15.17 14.19 -11.74
CA THR A 26 16.12 14.37 -12.82
C THR A 26 16.78 13.04 -13.18
N ALA A 27 17.36 12.95 -14.39
CA ALA A 27 18.11 11.76 -14.81
C ALA A 27 19.29 11.46 -13.87
N GLU A 28 19.95 12.50 -13.34
CA GLU A 28 21.04 12.36 -12.38
C GLU A 28 20.55 11.79 -11.04
N GLU A 29 19.43 12.28 -10.50
CA GLU A 29 18.84 11.74 -9.26
C GLU A 29 18.42 10.26 -9.44
N GLU A 30 17.88 9.91 -10.61
CA GLU A 30 17.55 8.52 -10.93
C GLU A 30 18.81 7.65 -11.05
N GLU A 31 19.87 8.12 -11.71
CA GLU A 31 21.15 7.40 -11.83
C GLU A 31 21.86 7.24 -10.48
N GLN A 32 21.73 8.22 -9.59
CA GLN A 32 22.25 8.19 -8.22
C GLN A 32 21.41 7.33 -7.27
N GLY A 33 20.25 6.83 -7.70
CA GLY A 33 19.38 5.96 -6.91
C GLY A 33 18.57 6.68 -5.83
N VAL A 34 18.31 7.98 -5.99
CA VAL A 34 17.55 8.80 -5.03
C VAL A 34 16.12 8.27 -4.85
N VAL A 35 15.51 7.78 -5.93
CA VAL A 35 14.13 7.24 -5.88
C VAL A 35 14.09 5.97 -5.02
N GLU A 36 15.06 5.08 -5.22
CA GLU A 36 15.23 3.84 -4.47
C GLU A 36 15.52 4.13 -2.99
N GLU A 37 16.30 5.17 -2.69
CA GLU A 37 16.54 5.61 -1.32
C GLU A 37 15.26 6.10 -0.64
N ILE A 38 14.46 6.94 -1.30
CA ILE A 38 13.17 7.39 -0.77
C ILE A 38 12.24 6.21 -0.54
N VAL A 39 12.13 5.30 -1.53
CA VAL A 39 11.32 4.08 -1.41
C VAL A 39 11.77 3.25 -0.21
N ARG A 40 13.08 3.07 -0.01
CA ARG A 40 13.65 2.33 1.12
C ARG A 40 13.30 3.00 2.45
N LEU A 41 13.49 4.32 2.56
CA LEU A 41 13.20 5.10 3.78
C LEU A 41 11.71 5.07 4.13
N CYS A 42 10.83 5.13 3.13
CA CYS A 42 9.39 5.10 3.31
C CYS A 42 8.79 3.68 3.27
N SER A 43 9.61 2.64 3.16
CA SER A 43 9.14 1.26 3.08
C SER A 43 8.41 0.83 4.35
N PHE A 44 7.44 -0.09 4.19
CA PHE A 44 6.70 -0.64 5.33
C PHE A 44 7.64 -1.25 6.38
N GLU A 45 8.63 -2.03 5.93
CA GLU A 45 9.62 -2.64 6.83
C GLU A 45 10.48 -1.60 7.55
N ASN A 46 10.96 -0.55 6.86
CA ASN A 46 11.74 0.49 7.52
C ASN A 46 10.88 1.22 8.56
N LEU A 47 9.71 1.73 8.16
CA LEU A 47 8.85 2.53 9.03
C LEU A 47 8.34 1.73 10.23
N LYS A 48 7.94 0.46 10.05
CA LYS A 48 7.45 -0.41 11.12
C LYS A 48 8.48 -0.62 12.23
N ASN A 49 9.76 -0.73 11.86
CA ASN A 49 10.86 -1.06 12.77
C ASN A 49 11.57 0.18 13.35
N LEU A 50 11.08 1.40 13.10
CA LEU A 50 11.60 2.59 13.77
C LEU A 50 11.19 2.57 15.24
N GLU A 51 12.10 2.98 16.13
CA GLU A 51 11.85 3.02 17.59
C GLU A 51 10.59 3.80 17.96
N VAL A 52 10.38 4.93 17.27
CA VAL A 52 9.18 5.78 17.42
C VAL A 52 7.88 5.07 17.03
N ASN A 53 7.94 4.00 16.24
CA ASN A 53 6.78 3.23 15.82
C ASN A 53 6.62 1.92 16.60
N GLU A 54 7.71 1.35 17.13
CA GLU A 54 7.63 0.15 17.98
C GLU A 54 7.12 0.45 19.39
N ASN A 55 7.56 1.56 19.98
CA ASN A 55 7.42 1.82 21.42
C ASN A 55 6.58 3.06 21.77
N ALA A 56 6.13 3.85 20.80
CA ALA A 56 5.38 5.06 21.09
C ALA A 56 3.94 4.78 21.56
N GLN A 57 3.58 5.43 22.67
CA GLN A 57 2.18 5.65 23.04
C GLN A 57 1.47 6.45 21.95
N GLY A 58 0.14 6.33 21.87
CA GLY A 58 -0.67 7.08 20.91
C GLY A 58 -0.37 8.57 20.92
N LEU A 59 -0.62 9.24 19.79
CA LEU A 59 -0.35 10.66 19.61
C LEU A 59 -0.93 11.47 20.80
N PHE A 60 -0.08 12.21 21.52
CA PHE A 60 -0.46 12.97 22.72
C PHE A 60 -1.09 12.15 23.86
N GLY A 61 -0.76 10.85 23.97
CA GLY A 61 -1.32 9.96 24.98
C GLY A 61 -2.75 9.48 24.67
N ALA A 62 -3.28 9.82 23.48
CA ALA A 62 -4.58 9.39 23.01
C ALA A 62 -4.45 8.58 21.71
N GLY A 63 -5.22 7.51 21.59
CA GLY A 63 -5.24 6.66 20.41
C GLY A 63 -4.33 5.42 20.50
N PRO A 64 -4.41 4.54 19.50
CA PRO A 64 -3.65 3.30 19.46
C PRO A 64 -2.15 3.59 19.36
N SER A 65 -1.32 2.69 19.88
CA SER A 65 0.14 2.81 19.75
C SER A 65 0.52 2.90 18.28
N ALA A 66 1.64 3.57 17.98
CA ALA A 66 2.11 3.72 16.61
C ALA A 66 2.27 2.36 15.89
N ARG A 67 2.60 1.31 16.66
CA ARG A 67 2.68 -0.08 16.20
C ARG A 67 1.38 -0.60 15.58
N ALA A 68 0.21 -0.13 16.04
CA ALA A 68 -1.08 -0.57 15.53
C ALA A 68 -1.31 -0.18 14.05
N TYR A 69 -0.63 0.85 13.54
CA TYR A 69 -0.71 1.24 12.13
C TYR A 69 0.07 0.29 11.20
N PHE A 70 1.03 -0.50 11.73
CA PHE A 70 1.94 -1.34 10.94
C PHE A 70 1.68 -2.85 11.12
N ARG A 71 0.49 -3.32 10.72
CA ARG A 71 0.09 -4.73 10.89
C ARG A 71 0.87 -5.70 9.99
N LYS A 72 0.52 -5.77 8.70
CA LYS A 72 1.18 -6.64 7.70
C LYS A 72 1.67 -5.90 6.45
N GLY A 73 0.93 -4.88 5.98
CA GLY A 73 1.34 -4.13 4.78
C GLY A 73 1.37 -4.98 3.51
N GLU A 74 0.50 -5.99 3.44
CA GLU A 74 0.43 -6.97 2.34
C GLU A 74 -0.89 -6.81 1.57
N VAL A 75 -0.82 -7.12 0.28
CA VAL A 75 -2.01 -7.27 -0.57
C VAL A 75 -2.64 -8.64 -0.26
N GLU A 76 -3.95 -8.75 -0.42
CA GLU A 76 -4.71 -10.01 -0.28
C GLU A 76 -4.82 -10.64 1.10
N ASP A 77 -4.30 -10.03 2.16
CA ASP A 77 -4.39 -10.62 3.50
C ASP A 77 -5.84 -10.86 4.00
N TYR A 78 -6.85 -10.28 3.35
CA TYR A 78 -8.26 -10.60 3.61
C TYR A 78 -8.61 -12.09 3.40
N VAL A 79 -7.85 -12.83 2.57
CA VAL A 79 -8.07 -14.27 2.34
C VAL A 79 -7.84 -15.10 3.60
N ASN A 80 -7.06 -14.59 4.55
CA ASN A 80 -6.81 -15.22 5.85
C ASN A 80 -7.94 -15.01 6.86
N HIS A 81 -8.92 -14.16 6.53
CA HIS A 81 -9.95 -13.70 7.46
C HIS A 81 -11.38 -13.90 6.96
N LEU A 82 -11.57 -14.02 5.64
CA LEU A 82 -12.87 -14.18 5.01
C LEU A 82 -13.02 -15.60 4.45
N SER A 83 -14.22 -16.18 4.60
CA SER A 83 -14.54 -17.44 3.92
C SER A 83 -14.63 -17.22 2.40
N PRO A 84 -14.48 -18.27 1.57
CA PRO A 84 -14.65 -18.15 0.12
C PRO A 84 -15.98 -17.51 -0.30
N SER A 85 -17.08 -17.83 0.40
CA SER A 85 -18.40 -17.25 0.11
C SER A 85 -18.49 -15.76 0.47
N MET A 86 -17.78 -15.30 1.50
CA MET A 86 -17.70 -13.88 1.85
C MET A 86 -16.87 -13.12 0.81
N ILE A 87 -15.78 -13.71 0.32
CA ILE A 87 -14.93 -13.14 -0.72
C ILE A 87 -15.72 -12.97 -2.02
N GLU A 88 -16.40 -14.02 -2.49
CA GLU A 88 -17.22 -13.96 -3.71
C GLU A 88 -18.31 -12.88 -3.61
N LYS A 89 -18.98 -12.80 -2.45
CA LYS A 89 -19.99 -11.75 -2.22
C LYS A 89 -19.38 -10.35 -2.25
N MET A 90 -18.18 -10.17 -1.69
CA MET A 90 -17.46 -8.90 -1.71
C MET A 90 -17.04 -8.50 -3.12
N GLU A 91 -16.44 -9.41 -3.88
CA GLU A 91 -16.01 -9.19 -5.27
C GLU A 91 -17.18 -8.73 -6.14
N LYS A 92 -18.30 -9.48 -6.09
CA LYS A 92 -19.51 -9.13 -6.82
C LYS A 92 -20.07 -7.76 -6.43
N LEU A 93 -20.13 -7.48 -5.12
CA LEU A 93 -20.62 -6.19 -4.64
C LEU A 93 -19.73 -5.04 -5.12
N MET A 94 -18.41 -5.23 -5.16
CA MET A 94 -17.49 -4.19 -5.66
C MET A 94 -17.66 -3.97 -7.16
N GLU A 95 -17.82 -5.03 -7.95
CA GLU A 95 -18.13 -4.92 -9.39
C GLU A 95 -19.42 -4.12 -9.62
N GLU A 96 -20.50 -4.49 -8.93
CA GLU A 96 -21.80 -3.80 -9.05
C GLU A 96 -21.73 -2.33 -8.61
N LYS A 97 -20.99 -2.01 -7.55
CA LYS A 97 -20.92 -0.64 -7.01
C LYS A 97 -19.96 0.26 -7.76
N PHE A 98 -18.96 -0.30 -8.43
CA PHE A 98 -17.99 0.46 -9.22
C PHE A 98 -18.25 0.40 -10.73
N GLU A 99 -19.30 -0.29 -11.17
CA GLU A 99 -19.74 -0.27 -12.56
C GLU A 99 -19.89 1.18 -13.07
N GLY A 100 -19.32 1.46 -14.24
CA GLY A 100 -19.34 2.78 -14.86
C GLY A 100 -18.39 3.83 -14.24
N SER A 101 -17.76 3.56 -13.09
CA SER A 101 -16.82 4.51 -12.47
C SER A 101 -15.42 4.53 -13.10
N GLY A 102 -15.09 3.49 -13.89
CA GLY A 102 -13.74 3.25 -14.39
C GLY A 102 -12.76 2.69 -13.35
N LEU A 103 -13.19 2.49 -12.10
CA LEU A 103 -12.39 1.84 -11.07
C LEU A 103 -12.38 0.32 -11.26
N VAL A 104 -11.17 -0.24 -11.40
CA VAL A 104 -10.95 -1.68 -11.51
C VAL A 104 -9.88 -2.09 -10.50
N PHE A 105 -10.16 -3.14 -9.72
CA PHE A 105 -9.26 -3.69 -8.70
C PHE A 105 -8.81 -5.09 -9.10
N LYS A 106 -7.56 -5.43 -8.76
CA LYS A 106 -7.04 -6.79 -8.87
C LYS A 106 -7.40 -7.55 -7.59
N TYR A 107 -7.95 -8.75 -7.74
CA TYR A 107 -8.28 -9.66 -6.64
C TYR A 107 -7.32 -10.86 -6.63
N ALA A 108 -7.26 -11.57 -5.50
CA ALA A 108 -6.48 -12.79 -5.42
C ALA A 108 -6.98 -13.75 -6.50
N SER A 109 -6.07 -14.33 -7.27
CA SER A 109 -6.44 -15.42 -8.17
C SER A 109 -7.06 -16.53 -7.34
N LYS A 110 -8.27 -16.96 -7.69
CA LYS A 110 -8.91 -18.14 -7.10
C LYS A 110 -7.90 -19.28 -7.17
N ALA A 111 -7.42 -19.75 -6.03
CA ALA A 111 -6.72 -21.02 -5.98
C ALA A 111 -7.65 -22.04 -6.63
N GLN A 112 -7.29 -22.54 -7.81
CA GLN A 112 -8.00 -23.63 -8.44
C GLN A 112 -7.69 -24.89 -7.61
N ASN A 113 -8.72 -25.31 -6.86
CA ASN A 113 -8.95 -26.63 -6.27
C ASN A 113 -7.85 -27.26 -5.42
#